data_AF-A0A2P2IEJ7-F1
#
_entry.id   AF-A0A2P2IEJ7-F1
#
_cell.length_a   1.000
_cell.length_b   1.000
_cell.length_c   1.000
_cell.angle_alpha   90.00
_cell.angle_beta   90.00
_cell.angle_gamma   90.00
#
_symmetry.space_group_name_H-M   'P 1'
#
loop_
_entity.id
_entity.type
_entity.pdbx_description
1 polymer ?
#
loop_
_entity_poly.entity_id
_entity_poly.type
_entity_poly.pdbx_seq_one_letter_code
_entity_poly.pdbx_strand_id
1 'polypeptide(L)'
;ESENTKDLVDTVQMKVQCCGMTAQGYLDWNRNEYFNCSDSSPSAEKCAVPPSCCITYMTDRNMMCGYSVQAMKESEASDIIYTRGCVTAIIQILESNLYVAAGVIFAITLFQMYVTHQSRTLLDQIQLQRARW
;
A
#
# COMPACT_ATOMS: atom_id res chain seq x y z
N GLU A 1 11.66 -7.84 12.53
CA GLU A 1 10.97 -7.07 11.49
C GLU A 1 11.39 -5.61 11.63
N SER A 2 11.84 -4.95 10.56
CA SER A 2 12.27 -3.55 10.62
C SER A 2 11.09 -2.64 10.93
N GLU A 3 11.26 -1.74 11.89
CA GLU A 3 10.29 -0.68 12.27
C GLU A 3 9.66 0.01 11.04
N ASN A 4 10.48 0.24 10.02
CA ASN A 4 10.07 0.83 8.74
C ASN A 4 9.00 0.03 7.98
N THR A 5 8.98 -1.30 8.07
CA THR A 5 8.06 -2.11 7.26
C THR A 5 6.64 -2.07 7.81
N LYS A 6 6.49 -2.15 9.13
CA LYS A 6 5.18 -2.00 9.78
C LYS A 6 4.62 -0.60 9.57
N ASP A 7 5.47 0.41 9.74
CA ASP A 7 5.09 1.82 9.56
C ASP A 7 4.61 2.12 8.12
N LEU A 8 5.26 1.53 7.12
CA LEU A 8 4.83 1.65 5.72
C LEU A 8 3.48 0.99 5.46
N VAL A 9 3.26 -0.23 5.98
CA VAL A 9 1.98 -0.94 5.79
C VAL A 9 0.84 -0.16 6.45
N ASP A 10 1.05 0.29 7.68
CA ASP A 10 0.07 1.08 8.42
C ASP A 10 -0.25 2.39 7.68
N THR A 11 0.77 3.09 7.19
CA THR A 11 0.59 4.31 6.40
C THR A 11 -0.22 4.08 5.14
N VAL A 12 0.06 3.00 4.41
CA VAL A 12 -0.69 2.66 3.19
C VAL A 12 -2.14 2.34 3.52
N GLN A 13 -2.39 1.50 4.54
CA GLN A 13 -3.74 1.10 4.94
C GLN A 13 -4.59 2.30 5.38
N MET A 14 -4.01 3.23 6.14
CA MET A 14 -4.69 4.45 6.54
C MET A 14 -4.95 5.41 5.37
N LYS A 15 -3.97 5.63 4.49
CA LYS A 15 -4.11 6.59 3.37
C LYS A 15 -5.02 6.09 2.25
N VAL A 16 -4.95 4.79 1.96
CA VAL A 16 -5.72 4.16 0.89
C VAL A 16 -7.07 3.65 1.41
N GLN A 17 -7.28 3.65 2.74
CA GLN A 17 -8.52 3.22 3.38
C GLN A 17 -8.84 1.75 3.03
N CYS A 18 -7.86 0.89 3.25
CA CYS A 18 -7.88 -0.54 2.93
C CYS A 18 -7.29 -1.37 4.06
N CYS A 19 -7.56 -2.67 4.08
CA CYS A 19 -6.97 -3.62 5.02
C CYS A 19 -6.55 -4.89 4.29
N GLY A 20 -5.34 -5.36 4.58
CA GLY A 20 -4.71 -6.45 3.84
C GLY A 20 -4.24 -6.05 2.44
N MET A 21 -3.74 -7.01 1.67
CA MET A 21 -3.04 -6.74 0.41
C MET A 21 -3.85 -7.21 -0.81
N THR A 22 -4.29 -8.46 -0.79
CA THR A 22 -4.98 -9.17 -1.86
C THR A 22 -6.48 -8.88 -1.87
N ALA A 23 -7.20 -9.45 -2.85
CA ALA A 23 -8.65 -9.37 -2.91
C ALA A 23 -9.38 -9.97 -1.70
N GLN A 24 -8.70 -10.80 -0.88
CA GLN A 24 -9.24 -11.33 0.38
C GLN A 24 -9.31 -10.26 1.49
N GLY A 25 -8.64 -9.12 1.29
CA GLY A 25 -8.73 -7.96 2.16
C GLY A 25 -8.29 -8.25 3.58
N TYR A 26 -9.13 -7.91 4.56
CA TYR A 26 -8.82 -8.08 5.98
C TYR A 26 -8.47 -9.52 6.40
N LEU A 27 -8.91 -10.54 5.64
CA LEU A 27 -8.60 -11.95 5.89
C LEU A 27 -7.16 -12.34 5.53
N ASP A 28 -6.43 -11.52 4.79
CA ASP A 28 -5.00 -11.78 4.52
C ASP A 28 -4.17 -11.87 5.80
N TRP A 29 -4.62 -11.18 6.85
CA TRP A 29 -3.98 -11.20 8.16
C TRP A 29 -4.00 -12.59 8.82
N ASN A 30 -4.88 -13.51 8.39
CA ASN A 30 -4.85 -14.89 8.86
C ASN A 30 -3.53 -15.62 8.53
N ARG A 31 -2.80 -15.17 7.50
CA ARG A 31 -1.49 -15.73 7.13
C ARG A 31 -0.35 -15.26 8.03
N ASN A 32 -0.57 -14.19 8.81
CA ASN A 32 0.43 -13.66 9.72
C ASN A 32 0.40 -14.44 11.05
N GLU A 33 1.56 -14.85 11.55
CA GLU A 33 1.68 -15.68 12.77
C GLU A 33 0.99 -15.05 13.99
N TYR A 34 1.03 -13.73 14.13
CA TYR A 34 0.39 -13.03 15.25
C TYR A 34 -1.13 -12.91 15.12
N PHE A 35 -1.67 -12.92 13.90
CA PHE A 35 -3.11 -12.68 13.64
C PHE A 35 -3.84 -13.94 13.16
N ASN A 36 -3.13 -15.06 13.04
CA ASN A 36 -3.66 -16.32 12.56
C ASN A 36 -4.80 -16.81 13.48
N CYS A 37 -5.93 -17.14 12.87
CA CYS A 37 -7.15 -17.62 13.52
C CYS A 37 -7.10 -19.07 14.00
N SER A 38 -6.05 -19.82 13.69
CA SER A 38 -5.94 -21.23 14.06
C SER A 38 -5.97 -21.41 15.58
N ASP A 39 -6.69 -22.43 16.08
CA ASP A 39 -6.82 -22.71 17.51
C ASP A 39 -5.48 -23.00 18.20
N SER A 40 -4.48 -23.44 17.43
CA SER A 40 -3.11 -23.68 17.89
C SER A 40 -2.26 -22.41 17.99
N SER A 41 -2.75 -21.25 17.55
CA SER A 41 -2.01 -19.99 17.62
C SER A 41 -1.92 -19.49 19.07
N PRO A 42 -0.71 -19.32 19.63
CA PRO A 42 -0.53 -18.83 20.99
C PRO A 42 -0.71 -17.30 21.11
N SER A 43 -0.94 -16.61 19.98
CA SER A 43 -1.03 -15.15 19.96
C SER A 43 -2.32 -14.64 20.62
N ALA A 44 -2.18 -13.64 21.49
CA ALA A 44 -3.32 -12.95 22.10
C ALA A 44 -4.15 -12.18 21.05
N GLU A 45 -3.53 -11.79 19.93
CA GLU A 45 -4.15 -11.06 18.82
C GLU A 45 -4.67 -12.00 17.71
N LYS A 46 -4.89 -13.28 18.00
CA LYS A 46 -5.47 -14.21 17.03
C LYS A 46 -6.81 -13.70 16.48
N CYS A 47 -7.06 -13.93 15.19
CA CYS A 47 -8.21 -13.40 14.47
C CYS A 47 -8.38 -11.87 14.49
N ALA A 48 -7.36 -11.13 14.91
CA ALA A 48 -7.40 -9.68 14.90
C ALA A 48 -6.79 -9.09 13.63
N VAL A 49 -6.97 -7.79 13.40
CA VAL A 49 -6.25 -7.02 12.37
C VAL A 49 -5.54 -5.84 13.02
N PRO A 50 -4.50 -5.28 12.38
CA PRO A 50 -3.83 -4.10 12.91
C PRO A 50 -4.76 -2.89 13.06
N PRO A 51 -4.48 -1.98 14.01
CA PRO A 51 -5.28 -0.78 14.22
C PRO A 51 -5.39 0.16 13.01
N SER A 52 -4.42 0.10 12.08
CA SER A 52 -4.42 0.87 10.82
C SER A 52 -5.57 0.51 9.88
N CYS A 53 -6.21 -0.65 10.07
CA CYS A 53 -7.40 -1.06 9.33
C CYS A 53 -8.71 -0.44 9.82
N CYS A 54 -8.73 0.27 10.95
CA CYS A 54 -9.97 0.75 11.56
C CYS A 54 -10.47 2.06 10.95
N ILE A 55 -11.78 2.17 10.72
CA ILE A 55 -12.41 3.32 10.05
C ILE A 55 -12.31 4.56 10.93
N THR A 56 -12.63 4.42 12.22
CA THR A 56 -12.61 5.51 13.20
C THR A 56 -11.35 5.43 14.05
N TYR A 57 -10.20 5.71 13.44
CA TYR A 57 -8.92 5.74 14.17
C TYR A 57 -8.82 6.91 15.16
N MET A 58 -9.65 7.96 15.01
CA MET A 58 -9.45 9.26 15.67
C MET A 58 -10.20 9.50 16.99
N THR A 59 -11.21 8.70 17.34
CA THR A 59 -12.06 9.03 18.51
C THR A 59 -11.64 8.33 19.80
N ASP A 60 -10.89 7.24 19.71
CA ASP A 60 -10.18 6.65 20.83
C ASP A 60 -9.07 5.79 20.21
N ARG A 61 -7.93 5.63 20.90
CA ARG A 61 -6.98 4.57 20.57
C ARG A 61 -7.61 3.21 20.90
N ASN A 62 -8.71 2.87 20.24
CA ASN A 62 -9.38 1.60 20.39
C ASN A 62 -8.52 0.56 19.68
N MET A 63 -7.41 0.16 20.33
CA MET A 63 -6.65 -1.05 19.99
C MET A 63 -7.57 -2.29 19.89
N MET A 64 -8.79 -2.21 20.43
CA MET A 64 -9.80 -3.24 20.38
C MET A 64 -10.63 -3.30 19.09
N CYS A 65 -10.59 -2.29 18.21
CA CYS A 65 -11.42 -2.28 16.99
C CYS A 65 -11.13 -3.46 16.06
N GLY A 66 -9.87 -3.89 16.01
CA GLY A 66 -9.44 -5.01 15.18
C GLY A 66 -9.64 -6.38 15.82
N TYR A 67 -10.13 -6.47 17.07
CA TYR A 67 -10.14 -7.74 17.79
C TYR A 67 -11.22 -8.69 17.28
N SER A 68 -10.84 -9.94 16.96
CA SER A 68 -11.75 -11.00 16.49
C SER A 68 -12.58 -10.66 15.23
N VAL A 69 -12.26 -9.59 14.51
CA VAL A 69 -12.98 -9.16 13.31
C VAL A 69 -12.86 -10.16 12.17
N GLN A 70 -11.78 -10.94 12.10
CA GLN A 70 -11.62 -12.02 11.10
C GLN A 70 -12.66 -13.14 11.27
N ALA A 71 -13.24 -13.30 12.46
CA ALA A 71 -14.30 -14.27 12.74
C ALA A 71 -15.72 -13.72 12.52
N MET A 72 -15.86 -12.40 12.31
CA MET A 72 -17.14 -11.75 12.07
C MET A 72 -17.57 -11.89 10.60
N LYS A 73 -18.86 -11.68 10.35
CA LYS A 73 -19.36 -11.58 8.97
C LYS A 73 -18.85 -10.29 8.33
N GLU A 74 -18.56 -10.33 7.03
CA GLU A 74 -18.04 -9.17 6.30
C GLU A 74 -18.93 -7.93 6.43
N SER A 75 -20.25 -8.10 6.47
CA SER A 75 -21.22 -6.98 6.65
C SER A 75 -21.10 -6.27 7.99
N GLU A 76 -20.69 -6.99 9.03
CA GLU A 76 -20.50 -6.43 10.38
C GLU A 76 -19.08 -5.86 10.50
N ALA A 77 -18.09 -6.54 9.91
CA ALA A 77 -16.72 -6.07 9.84
C ALA A 77 -16.60 -4.76 9.05
N SER A 78 -17.39 -4.56 7.99
CA SER A 78 -17.35 -3.35 7.15
C SER A 78 -17.78 -2.07 7.86
N ASP A 79 -18.50 -2.18 8.98
CA ASP A 79 -18.90 -1.03 9.78
C ASP A 79 -17.81 -0.58 10.76
N ILE A 80 -16.82 -1.45 11.02
CA ILE A 80 -15.76 -1.25 12.03
C ILE A 80 -14.39 -1.01 11.36
N ILE A 81 -14.09 -1.78 10.31
CA ILE A 81 -12.80 -1.79 9.61
C ILE A 81 -12.97 -1.66 8.10
N TYR A 82 -11.91 -1.25 7.43
CA TYR A 82 -11.81 -1.40 5.98
C TYR A 82 -11.72 -2.89 5.65
N THR A 83 -12.67 -3.43 4.88
CA THR A 83 -12.65 -4.87 4.51
C THR A 83 -11.91 -5.14 3.20
N ARG A 84 -11.74 -4.12 2.35
CA ARG A 84 -11.15 -4.25 1.02
C ARG A 84 -9.62 -4.30 1.06
N GLY A 85 -9.02 -5.12 0.20
CA GLY A 85 -7.59 -5.18 0.02
C GLY A 85 -6.99 -3.95 -0.65
N CYS A 86 -5.75 -3.60 -0.27
CA CYS A 86 -5.08 -2.41 -0.77
C CYS A 86 -4.77 -2.46 -2.27
N VAL A 87 -4.43 -3.62 -2.84
CA VAL A 87 -4.19 -3.74 -4.29
C VAL A 87 -5.48 -3.44 -5.06
N THR A 88 -6.60 -4.01 -4.62
CA THR A 88 -7.91 -3.77 -5.23
C THR A 88 -8.32 -2.30 -5.12
N ALA A 89 -8.12 -1.67 -3.96
CA ALA A 89 -8.41 -0.26 -3.76
C ALA A 89 -7.57 0.64 -4.67
N ILE A 90 -6.27 0.38 -4.79
CA ILE A 90 -5.36 1.15 -5.66
C ILE A 90 -5.78 1.01 -7.13
N ILE A 91 -6.13 -0.20 -7.58
CA ILE A 91 -6.60 -0.42 -8.95
C ILE A 91 -7.88 0.38 -9.20
N GLN A 92 -8.85 0.39 -8.27
CA GLN A 92 -10.07 1.18 -8.39
C GLN A 92 -9.79 2.70 -8.45
N ILE A 93 -8.84 3.19 -7.65
CA ILE A 93 -8.39 4.59 -7.71
C ILE A 93 -7.74 4.90 -9.06
N LEU A 94 -6.95 3.97 -9.59
CA LEU A 94 -6.29 4.10 -10.89
C LEU A 94 -7.30 4.09 -12.04
N GLU A 95 -8.27 3.18 -12.03
CA GLU A 95 -9.32 3.10 -13.05
C GLU A 95 -10.21 4.35 -13.05
N SER A 96 -10.56 4.87 -11.87
CA SER A 96 -11.34 6.12 -11.76
C SER A 96 -10.58 7.36 -12.21
N ASN A 97 -9.24 7.34 -12.19
CA ASN A 97 -8.38 8.45 -12.58
C ASN A 97 -7.45 8.10 -13.75
N LEU A 98 -7.84 7.15 -14.60
CA LEU A 98 -6.96 6.54 -15.61
C LEU A 98 -6.32 7.58 -16.52
N TYR A 99 -7.10 8.57 -16.96
CA TYR A 99 -6.62 9.66 -17.82
C TYR A 99 -5.56 10.54 -17.14
N VAL A 100 -5.75 10.86 -15.86
CA VAL A 100 -4.81 11.66 -15.07
C VAL A 100 -3.51 10.88 -14.90
N ALA A 101 -3.60 9.61 -14.50
CA ALA A 101 -2.44 8.74 -14.34
C ALA A 101 -1.66 8.58 -15.64
N ALA A 102 -2.35 8.32 -16.76
CA ALA A 102 -1.73 8.22 -18.08
C ALA A 102 -1.02 9.52 -18.48
N GLY A 103 -1.64 10.68 -18.23
CA GLY A 103 -1.05 11.99 -18.49
C GLY A 103 0.23 12.24 -17.70
N VAL A 104 0.24 11.89 -16.40
CA VAL A 104 1.44 12.02 -15.55
C VAL A 104 2.56 11.11 -16.03
N ILE A 105 2.27 9.84 -16.34
CA ILE A 105 3.28 8.90 -16.85
C ILE A 105 3.88 9.42 -18.14
N PHE A 106 3.04 9.86 -19.09
CA PHE A 106 3.49 10.40 -20.36
C PHE A 106 4.38 11.64 -20.18
N ALA A 107 4.00 12.57 -19.31
CA ALA A 107 4.79 13.76 -19.01
C ALA A 107 6.16 13.41 -18.41
N ILE A 108 6.21 12.46 -17.47
CA ILE A 108 7.47 11.97 -16.89
C ILE A 108 8.35 11.33 -17.97
N THR A 109 7.77 10.49 -18.85
CA THR A 109 8.51 9.85 -19.94
C THR A 109 9.11 10.88 -20.90
N LEU A 110 8.34 11.91 -21.30
CA LEU A 110 8.86 12.97 -22.16
C LEU A 110 9.99 13.75 -21.49
N PHE A 111 9.84 14.08 -20.20
CA PHE A 111 10.89 14.76 -19.45
C PHE A 111 12.16 13.91 -19.33
N GLN A 112 12.04 12.62 -19.02
CA GLN A 112 13.17 11.69 -18.96
C GLN A 112 13.87 11.56 -20.32
N MET A 113 13.11 11.48 -21.42
CA MET A 113 13.68 11.45 -22.78
C MET A 113 14.46 12.72 -23.10
N TYR A 114 13.94 13.89 -22.71
CA TYR A 114 14.65 15.15 -22.88
C TYR A 114 15.96 15.20 -22.09
N VAL A 115 15.93 14.80 -20.81
CA VAL A 115 17.13 14.79 -19.95
C VAL A 115 18.19 13.84 -20.54
N THR A 116 17.80 12.61 -20.90
CA THR A 116 18.73 11.63 -21.46
C THR A 116 19.30 12.07 -22.81
N HIS A 117 18.52 12.77 -23.66
CA HIS A 117 19.01 13.39 -24.87
C HIS A 117 20.11 14.41 -24.57
N GLN A 118 19.84 15.38 -23.67
CA GLN A 118 20.82 16.40 -23.28
C GLN A 118 22.09 15.81 -22.69
N SER A 119 21.96 14.79 -21.82
CA SER A 119 23.12 14.09 -21.26
C SER A 119 23.99 13.45 -22.34
N ARG A 120 23.39 12.83 -23.37
CA ARG A 120 24.14 12.22 -24.48
C ARG A 120 24.83 13.28 -25.34
N THR A 121 24.14 14.37 -25.68
CA THR A 121 24.74 15.48 -26.44
C THR A 121 25.96 16.06 -25.73
N LEU A 122 25.89 16.22 -24.40
CA LEU A 122 27.03 16.71 -23.61
C LEU A 122 28.22 15.74 -23.65
N LEU A 123 27.97 14.43 -23.54
CA LEU A 123 29.02 13.41 -23.61
C LEU A 123 29.71 13.41 -24.98
N ASP A 124 28.95 13.50 -26.07
CA ASP A 124 29.49 13.55 -27.43
C ASP A 124 30.40 14.77 -27.62
N GLN A 125 30.01 15.94 -27.10
CA GLN A 125 30.83 17.15 -27.13
C GLN A 125 32.15 16.98 -26.38
N ILE A 126 32.15 16.36 -25.20
CA ILE A 126 33.37 16.08 -24.42
C ILE A 126 34.29 15.14 -25.20
N GLN A 127 33.74 14.08 -25.80
CA GLN A 127 34.52 13.13 -26.60
C GLN A 127 35.14 13.79 -27.83
N LEU A 128 34.39 14.65 -28.53
CA LEU A 128 34.89 15.39 -29.70
C LEU A 128 35.96 16.43 -29.34
N GLN A 129 35.89 17.04 -28.16
CA GLN A 129 36.97 17.89 -27.65
C GLN A 129 38.19 17.04 -27.34
N ARG A 130 38.02 15.91 -26.62
CA ARG A 130 39.13 15.01 -26.28
C ARG A 130 39.83 14.42 -27.51
N ALA A 131 39.11 14.09 -28.58
CA ALA A 131 39.70 13.57 -29.82
C ALA A 131 40.45 14.63 -30.64
N ARG A 132 40.24 15.93 -30.36
CA ARG A 132 40.98 17.04 -30.97
C ARG A 132 42.31 17.35 -30.26
N TRP A 133 42.48 16.91 -29.02
CA TRP A 133 43.74 16.96 -28.27
C TRP A 133 44.57 15.71 -28.55
#